data_AF-D0W5A0-F1
#
_entry.id   AF-D0W5A0-F1
#
_cell.length_a   1.000
_cell.length_b   1.000
_cell.length_c   1.000
_cell.angle_alpha   90.00
_cell.angle_beta   90.00
_cell.angle_gamma   90.00
#
_symmetry.space_group_name_H-M   'P 1'
#
loop_
_entity.id
_entity.type
_entity.pdbx_description
1 polymer ?
#
loop_
_entity_poly.entity_id
_entity_poly.type
_entity_poly.pdbx_seq_one_letter_code
_entity_poly.pdbx_strand_id
1 'polypeptide(L)'
;MIYENTLPKIVENINNSAIGAILTAIVTVFLLQGQTAQEEQRDKSLKVFEKKQEIYHGFLDKLKEIVQDGKITISRMENGNDDTDELKDLLFQLAYIQMHSNDENTQAVFEGVTNLIRKMNDFTVRLKTAYSNRNELIAQFYADFSEELFAVVAILKSDLYNTNSKSISKESVQLLLQQCDLYVEGQKLDKYQIQTMFWHELQKRLREKLPNMQIEQHDFTNDVREYYARSRNRHRYFGIQFPIYHTQHGEQVDFKVELENDVYFGFKRQPDMAYPSENNLIAVVREQYFQGANQHWFGWKYPSRYHLDFWNLDDTAELTGDFVHFNHPQSMQQMVDEMANEIVQAVNLFVKSAKEKSI
;
A
#
# COMPACT_ATOMS: atom_id res chain seq x y z
N MET A 1 -2.73 61.91 -97.60
CA MET A 1 -1.56 61.35 -96.90
C MET A 1 -1.47 62.03 -95.55
N ILE A 2 -1.60 61.23 -94.48
CA ILE A 2 -1.00 61.40 -93.13
C ILE A 2 -1.47 62.66 -92.37
N TYR A 3 -2.34 62.57 -91.36
CA TYR A 3 -2.05 62.01 -90.03
C TYR A 3 -3.24 61.23 -89.44
N GLU A 4 -3.08 59.91 -89.35
CA GLU A 4 -3.87 59.01 -88.50
C GLU A 4 -3.23 58.93 -87.09
N ASN A 5 -4.10 58.84 -86.08
CA ASN A 5 -3.89 58.10 -84.83
C ASN A 5 -2.69 58.42 -83.91
N THR A 6 -2.72 59.58 -83.24
CA THR A 6 -1.90 59.80 -82.02
C THR A 6 -2.70 60.04 -80.74
N LEU A 7 -3.93 59.51 -80.67
CA LEU A 7 -4.62 59.27 -79.40
C LEU A 7 -5.01 57.79 -79.22
N PRO A 8 -4.03 56.86 -79.20
CA PRO A 8 -4.26 55.64 -78.44
C PRO A 8 -2.94 55.10 -77.84
N LYS A 9 -2.75 55.27 -76.53
CA LYS A 9 -1.82 54.48 -75.68
C LYS A 9 -1.79 55.01 -74.25
N ILE A 10 -1.88 56.32 -74.04
CA ILE A 10 -1.79 56.92 -72.69
C ILE A 10 -3.05 56.62 -71.87
N VAL A 11 -4.26 56.78 -72.45
CA VAL A 11 -5.52 56.48 -71.74
C VAL A 11 -5.70 54.98 -71.49
N GLU A 12 -5.28 54.14 -72.44
CA GLU A 12 -5.31 52.67 -72.31
C GLU A 12 -4.29 52.17 -71.27
N ASN A 13 -3.08 52.75 -71.23
CA ASN A 13 -2.06 52.42 -70.23
C ASN A 13 -2.39 52.97 -68.83
N ILE A 14 -3.04 54.14 -68.71
CA ILE A 14 -3.51 54.67 -67.42
C ILE A 14 -4.63 53.81 -66.87
N ASN A 15 -5.58 53.37 -67.71
CA ASN A 15 -6.68 52.52 -67.27
C ASN A 15 -6.17 51.13 -66.85
N ASN A 16 -5.25 50.52 -67.61
CA ASN A 16 -4.67 49.22 -67.28
C ASN A 16 -3.74 49.28 -66.04
N SER A 17 -2.96 50.36 -65.87
CA SER A 17 -2.09 50.54 -64.70
C SER A 17 -2.87 50.85 -63.42
N ALA A 18 -3.94 51.65 -63.50
CA ALA A 18 -4.80 51.96 -62.36
C ALA A 18 -5.61 50.74 -61.91
N ILE A 19 -6.17 49.98 -62.85
CA ILE A 19 -6.89 48.72 -62.56
C ILE A 19 -5.93 47.69 -61.95
N GLY A 20 -4.71 47.56 -62.48
CA GLY A 20 -3.68 46.69 -61.90
C GLY A 20 -3.33 47.06 -60.46
N ALA A 21 -3.12 48.35 -60.18
CA ALA A 21 -2.81 48.83 -58.82
C ALA A 21 -3.97 48.60 -57.84
N ILE A 22 -5.22 48.79 -58.27
CA ILE A 22 -6.42 48.52 -57.47
C ILE A 22 -6.54 47.02 -57.17
N LEU A 23 -6.35 46.16 -58.18
CA LEU A 23 -6.41 44.71 -58.00
C LEU A 23 -5.31 44.22 -57.06
N THR A 24 -4.08 44.73 -57.21
CA THR A 24 -2.98 44.42 -56.30
C THR A 24 -3.29 44.86 -54.87
N ALA A 25 -3.79 46.09 -54.66
CA ALA A 25 -4.17 46.56 -53.33
C ALA A 25 -5.25 45.69 -52.68
N ILE A 26 -6.26 45.25 -53.45
CA ILE A 26 -7.32 44.35 -52.97
C ILE A 26 -6.73 42.99 -52.59
N VAL A 27 -5.91 42.38 -53.45
CA VAL A 27 -5.24 41.09 -53.17
C VAL A 27 -4.33 41.19 -51.96
N THR A 28 -3.56 42.28 -51.83
CA THR A 28 -2.71 42.53 -50.66
C THR A 28 -3.54 42.64 -49.38
N VAL A 29 -4.68 43.33 -49.40
CA VAL A 29 -5.59 43.40 -48.24
C VAL A 29 -6.14 42.02 -47.88
N PHE A 30 -6.55 41.19 -48.85
CA PHE A 30 -7.01 39.83 -48.58
C PHE A 30 -5.89 38.91 -48.06
N LEU A 31 -4.67 39.04 -48.57
CA LEU A 31 -3.50 38.28 -48.07
C LEU A 31 -3.14 38.70 -46.65
N LEU A 32 -3.14 40.00 -46.35
CA LEU A 32 -2.93 40.53 -45.00
C LEU A 32 -4.04 40.07 -44.06
N GLN A 33 -5.31 40.15 -44.46
CA GLN A 33 -6.44 39.64 -43.66
C GLN A 33 -6.33 38.13 -43.41
N GLY A 34 -5.90 37.35 -44.41
CA GLY A 34 -5.68 35.91 -44.25
C GLY A 34 -4.55 35.59 -43.27
N GLN A 35 -3.44 36.34 -43.31
CA GLN A 35 -2.33 36.20 -42.36
C GLN A 35 -2.72 36.66 -40.95
N THR A 36 -3.34 37.83 -40.81
CA THR A 36 -3.80 38.36 -39.52
C THR A 36 -4.86 37.45 -38.89
N ALA A 37 -5.81 36.90 -39.65
CA ALA A 37 -6.80 35.96 -39.14
C ALA A 37 -6.15 34.65 -38.67
N GLN A 38 -5.11 34.17 -39.36
CA GLN A 38 -4.37 32.98 -38.97
C GLN A 38 -3.52 33.23 -37.71
N GLU A 39 -2.92 34.41 -37.57
CA GLU A 39 -2.22 34.84 -36.35
C GLU A 39 -3.18 35.05 -35.18
N GLU A 40 -4.33 35.69 -35.40
CA GLU A 40 -5.37 35.89 -34.39
C GLU A 40 -5.95 34.55 -33.92
N GLN A 41 -6.17 33.60 -34.84
CA GLN A 41 -6.60 32.25 -34.50
C GLN A 41 -5.52 31.50 -33.70
N ARG A 42 -4.25 31.64 -34.08
CA ARG A 42 -3.11 31.05 -33.33
C ARG A 42 -3.03 31.65 -31.93
N ASP A 43 -3.11 32.97 -31.79
CA ASP A 43 -3.04 33.66 -30.50
C ASP A 43 -4.24 33.32 -29.61
N LYS A 44 -5.45 33.20 -30.20
CA LYS A 44 -6.63 32.71 -29.49
C LYS A 44 -6.45 31.27 -29.02
N SER A 45 -5.93 30.39 -29.87
CA SER A 45 -5.63 29.00 -29.50
C SER A 45 -4.58 28.90 -28.40
N LEU A 46 -3.54 29.74 -28.43
CA LEU A 46 -2.53 29.81 -27.37
C LEU A 46 -3.13 30.27 -26.04
N LYS A 47 -3.93 31.34 -26.04
CA LYS A 47 -4.61 31.83 -24.82
C LYS A 47 -5.59 30.81 -24.24
N VAL A 48 -6.32 30.09 -25.10
CA VAL A 48 -7.22 29.00 -24.68
C VAL A 48 -6.41 27.85 -24.08
N PHE A 49 -5.29 27.48 -24.69
CA PHE A 49 -4.38 26.46 -24.16
C PHE A 49 -3.82 26.84 -22.79
N GLU A 50 -3.29 28.06 -22.64
CA GLU A 50 -2.76 28.57 -21.37
C GLU A 50 -3.83 28.55 -20.28
N LYS A 51 -5.06 28.99 -20.61
CA LYS A 51 -6.16 29.00 -19.63
C LYS A 51 -6.62 27.59 -19.25
N LYS A 52 -6.68 26.65 -20.22
CA LYS A 52 -6.97 25.24 -19.94
C LYS A 52 -5.91 24.64 -19.00
N GLN A 53 -4.63 24.90 -19.27
CA GLN A 53 -3.54 24.42 -18.43
C GLN A 53 -3.66 24.93 -16.99
N GLU A 54 -3.94 26.22 -16.81
CA GLU A 54 -4.16 26.84 -15.49
C GLU A 54 -5.31 26.17 -14.74
N ILE A 55 -6.44 25.96 -15.41
CA ILE A 55 -7.63 25.34 -14.81
C ILE A 55 -7.36 23.87 -14.46
N TYR A 56 -6.72 23.11 -15.34
CA TYR A 56 -6.43 21.70 -15.10
C TYR A 56 -5.43 21.52 -13.95
N HIS A 57 -4.44 22.40 -13.85
CA HIS A 57 -3.53 22.42 -12.71
C HIS A 57 -4.25 22.77 -11.41
N GLY A 58 -5.06 23.84 -11.40
CA GLY A 58 -5.83 24.27 -10.23
C GLY A 58 -6.82 23.21 -9.77
N PHE A 59 -7.48 22.53 -10.70
CA PHE A 59 -8.36 21.39 -10.41
C PHE A 59 -7.60 20.27 -9.69
N LEU A 60 -6.42 19.86 -10.17
CA LEU A 60 -5.64 18.79 -9.55
C LEU A 60 -5.10 19.16 -8.17
N ASP A 61 -4.67 20.41 -7.99
CA ASP A 61 -4.18 20.90 -6.70
C ASP A 61 -5.32 20.95 -5.68
N LYS A 62 -6.51 21.43 -6.08
CA LYS A 62 -7.67 21.44 -5.20
C LYS A 62 -8.20 20.03 -4.90
N LEU A 63 -8.18 19.13 -5.89
CA LEU A 63 -8.53 17.72 -5.68
C LEU A 63 -7.59 17.07 -4.66
N LYS A 64 -6.29 17.36 -4.72
CA LYS A 64 -5.31 16.89 -3.73
C LYS A 64 -5.65 17.37 -2.32
N GLU A 65 -6.02 18.65 -2.14
CA GLU A 65 -6.45 19.16 -0.83
C GLU A 65 -7.67 18.41 -0.30
N ILE A 66 -8.71 18.27 -1.14
CA ILE A 66 -9.99 17.63 -0.78
C ILE A 66 -9.81 16.17 -0.37
N VAL A 67 -8.93 15.42 -1.04
CA VAL A 67 -8.77 13.98 -0.80
C VAL A 67 -7.76 13.66 0.31
N GLN A 68 -7.08 14.67 0.85
CA GLN A 68 -5.94 14.49 1.75
C GLN A 68 -6.31 13.83 3.08
N ASP A 69 -7.47 14.16 3.66
CA ASP A 69 -7.88 13.68 4.98
C ASP A 69 -8.64 12.32 4.92
N GLY A 70 -8.86 11.81 3.71
CA GLY A 70 -9.56 10.55 3.46
C GLY A 70 -11.09 10.65 3.50
N LYS A 71 -11.66 11.86 3.58
CA LYS A 71 -13.09 12.13 3.74
C LYS A 71 -13.49 13.26 2.80
N ILE A 72 -14.79 13.49 2.65
CA ILE A 72 -15.29 14.73 2.05
C ILE A 72 -16.16 15.37 3.11
N THR A 73 -15.75 16.53 3.57
CA THR A 73 -16.44 17.31 4.58
C THR A 73 -17.60 18.09 3.95
N ILE A 74 -18.71 18.11 4.69
CA ILE A 74 -19.89 18.92 4.36
C ILE A 74 -20.20 19.71 5.63
N SER A 75 -19.91 21.01 5.61
CA SER A 75 -20.16 21.88 6.75
C SER A 75 -21.66 22.03 6.96
N ARG A 76 -22.15 21.53 8.12
CA ARG A 76 -23.47 21.90 8.62
C ARG A 76 -23.30 23.18 9.42
N MET A 77 -23.96 24.26 8.99
CA MET A 77 -24.00 25.52 9.73
C MET A 77 -24.67 25.32 11.08
N GLU A 78 -23.95 24.86 12.09
CA GLU A 78 -24.48 24.80 13.45
C GLU A 78 -23.77 25.76 14.40
N ASN A 79 -22.48 26.08 14.25
CA ASN A 79 -21.82 27.05 15.13
C ASN A 79 -20.58 27.72 14.48
N GLY A 80 -20.79 28.76 13.68
CA GLY A 80 -19.90 29.94 13.51
C GLY A 80 -18.41 29.79 13.17
N ASN A 81 -17.85 28.59 13.09
CA ASN A 81 -16.48 28.32 12.68
C ASN A 81 -16.47 27.86 11.23
N ASP A 82 -15.53 28.44 10.48
CA ASP A 82 -15.37 28.35 9.03
C ASP A 82 -14.85 26.97 8.61
N ASP A 83 -15.68 25.93 8.74
CA ASP A 83 -15.40 24.63 8.13
C ASP A 83 -15.57 24.76 6.61
N THR A 84 -14.52 24.45 5.85
CA THR A 84 -14.53 24.46 4.38
C THR A 84 -15.47 23.36 3.85
N ASP A 85 -16.39 23.70 2.94
CA ASP A 85 -17.30 22.72 2.32
C ASP A 85 -16.64 22.12 1.07
N GLU A 86 -15.88 21.04 1.28
CA GLU A 86 -15.08 20.37 0.24
C GLU A 86 -15.92 19.84 -0.92
N LEU A 87 -17.18 19.44 -0.65
CA LEU A 87 -18.08 19.00 -1.71
C LEU A 87 -18.47 20.17 -2.62
N LYS A 88 -18.78 21.34 -2.06
CA LYS A 88 -19.04 22.54 -2.88
C LYS A 88 -17.81 22.92 -3.69
N ASP A 89 -16.63 22.91 -3.08
CA ASP A 89 -15.38 23.21 -3.79
C ASP A 89 -15.17 22.25 -4.96
N LEU A 90 -15.35 20.94 -4.77
CA LEU A 90 -15.23 19.94 -5.83
C LEU A 90 -16.21 20.21 -6.99
N LEU A 91 -17.46 20.54 -6.67
CA LEU A 91 -18.48 20.84 -7.68
C LEU A 91 -18.12 22.07 -8.51
N PHE A 92 -17.57 23.12 -7.89
CA PHE A 92 -17.07 24.29 -8.63
C PHE A 92 -15.87 23.94 -9.51
N GLN A 93 -14.95 23.12 -9.02
CA GLN A 93 -13.81 22.66 -9.81
C GLN A 93 -14.26 21.86 -11.05
N LEU A 94 -15.24 20.97 -10.91
CA LEU A 94 -15.84 20.25 -12.04
C LEU A 94 -16.57 21.18 -13.02
N ALA A 95 -17.23 22.23 -12.54
CA ALA A 95 -17.85 23.24 -13.39
C ALA A 95 -16.81 24.03 -14.21
N TYR A 96 -15.64 24.32 -13.64
CA TYR A 96 -14.54 24.94 -14.39
C TYR A 96 -13.98 24.02 -15.48
N ILE A 97 -13.89 22.71 -15.22
CA ILE A 97 -13.55 21.73 -16.26
C ILE A 97 -14.59 21.75 -17.38
N GLN A 98 -15.89 21.70 -17.06
CA GLN A 98 -16.97 21.73 -18.05
C GLN A 98 -16.91 22.97 -18.95
N MET A 99 -16.57 24.14 -18.39
CA MET A 99 -16.49 25.38 -19.14
C MET A 99 -15.35 25.40 -20.19
N HIS A 100 -14.30 24.61 -19.97
CA HIS A 100 -13.08 24.64 -20.77
C HIS A 100 -12.76 23.33 -21.50
N SER A 101 -13.55 22.29 -21.27
CA SER A 101 -13.44 20.98 -21.91
C SER A 101 -14.68 20.70 -22.78
N ASN A 102 -14.66 19.60 -23.51
CA ASN A 102 -15.86 19.11 -24.20
C ASN A 102 -16.69 18.19 -23.29
N ASP A 103 -17.92 17.87 -23.69
CA ASP A 103 -18.86 17.08 -22.89
C ASP A 103 -18.33 15.67 -22.59
N GLU A 104 -17.70 15.01 -23.57
CA GLU A 104 -17.14 13.66 -23.42
C GLU A 104 -16.03 13.62 -22.37
N ASN A 105 -15.06 14.53 -22.49
CA ASN A 105 -13.95 14.66 -21.55
C ASN A 105 -14.45 15.09 -20.16
N THR A 106 -15.44 15.99 -20.09
CA THR A 106 -16.04 16.42 -18.82
C THR A 106 -16.71 15.25 -18.10
N GLN A 107 -17.49 14.45 -18.82
CA GLN A 107 -18.15 13.27 -18.26
C GLN A 107 -17.13 12.23 -17.80
N ALA A 108 -16.07 11.99 -18.58
CA ALA A 108 -15.02 11.05 -18.21
C ALA A 108 -14.23 11.50 -16.97
N VAL A 109 -13.94 12.81 -16.84
CA VAL A 109 -13.33 13.37 -15.61
C VAL A 109 -14.27 13.22 -14.42
N PHE A 110 -15.55 13.52 -14.58
CA PHE A 110 -16.55 13.37 -13.53
C PHE A 110 -16.65 11.92 -13.03
N GLU A 111 -16.66 10.95 -13.95
CA GLU A 111 -16.68 9.53 -13.62
C GLU A 111 -15.42 9.08 -12.90
N GLY A 112 -14.23 9.50 -13.35
CA GLY A 112 -12.97 9.21 -12.69
C GLY A 112 -12.90 9.76 -11.26
N VAL A 113 -13.36 11.00 -11.05
CA VAL A 113 -13.47 11.59 -9.71
C VAL A 113 -14.47 10.83 -8.83
N THR A 114 -15.63 10.45 -9.39
CA THR A 114 -16.63 9.65 -8.67
C THR A 114 -16.06 8.30 -8.22
N ASN A 115 -15.31 7.63 -9.10
CA ASN A 115 -14.65 6.37 -8.79
C ASN A 115 -13.59 6.56 -7.70
N LEU A 116 -12.76 7.60 -7.80
CA LEU A 116 -11.76 7.92 -6.79
C LEU A 116 -12.39 8.06 -5.39
N ILE A 117 -13.48 8.83 -5.28
CA ILE A 117 -14.21 9.02 -4.02
C ILE A 117 -14.81 7.71 -3.52
N ARG A 118 -15.37 6.90 -4.41
CA ARG A 118 -15.89 5.56 -4.07
C ARG A 118 -14.79 4.67 -3.49
N LYS A 119 -13.60 4.65 -4.09
CA LYS A 119 -12.45 3.87 -3.59
C LYS A 119 -12.03 4.31 -2.20
N MET A 120 -12.03 5.61 -1.91
CA MET A 120 -11.73 6.15 -0.56
C MET A 120 -12.76 5.69 0.48
N ASN A 121 -14.05 5.77 0.14
CA ASN A 121 -15.12 5.35 1.04
C ASN A 121 -15.07 3.83 1.30
N ASP A 122 -14.89 3.02 0.25
CA ASP A 122 -14.78 1.56 0.36
C ASP A 122 -13.57 1.16 1.20
N PHE A 123 -12.42 1.82 0.99
CA PHE A 123 -11.21 1.60 1.78
C PHE A 123 -11.44 1.92 3.26
N THR A 124 -12.06 3.06 3.57
CA THR A 124 -12.37 3.44 4.95
C THR A 124 -13.23 2.40 5.66
N VAL A 125 -14.21 1.82 4.96
CA VAL A 125 -15.05 0.74 5.52
C VAL A 125 -14.25 -0.54 5.71
N ARG A 126 -13.47 -0.96 4.70
CA ARG A 126 -12.65 -2.19 4.76
C ARG A 126 -11.55 -2.12 5.81
N LEU A 127 -10.92 -0.97 5.97
CA LEU A 127 -9.88 -0.76 6.97
C LEU A 127 -10.43 -0.89 8.40
N LYS A 128 -11.72 -0.60 8.64
CA LYS A 128 -12.36 -0.82 9.94
C LYS A 128 -12.65 -2.29 10.24
N THR A 129 -12.77 -3.14 9.22
CA THR A 129 -13.19 -4.54 9.38
C THR A 129 -12.09 -5.56 9.13
N ALA A 130 -10.98 -5.17 8.47
CA ALA A 130 -9.83 -6.03 8.21
C ALA A 130 -8.88 -6.10 9.43
N TYR A 131 -8.89 -7.26 10.11
CA TYR A 131 -7.98 -7.58 11.22
C TYR A 131 -6.67 -8.21 10.72
N SER A 132 -6.68 -8.86 9.57
CA SER A 132 -5.54 -9.44 8.87
C SER A 132 -5.38 -8.79 7.48
N ASN A 133 -4.14 -8.68 6.98
CA ASN A 133 -3.79 -8.14 5.65
C ASN A 133 -4.03 -6.62 5.44
N ARG A 134 -3.96 -5.80 6.50
CA ARG A 134 -4.14 -4.33 6.38
C ARG A 134 -3.14 -3.66 5.44
N ASN A 135 -1.88 -4.06 5.46
CA ASN A 135 -0.86 -3.47 4.57
C ASN A 135 -1.12 -3.79 3.10
N GLU A 136 -1.58 -5.01 2.82
CA GLU A 136 -2.02 -5.41 1.48
C GLU A 136 -3.26 -4.60 1.06
N LEU A 137 -4.19 -4.37 1.99
CA LEU A 137 -5.36 -3.52 1.76
C LEU A 137 -4.97 -2.07 1.46
N ILE A 138 -4.01 -1.50 2.20
CA ILE A 138 -3.47 -0.14 2.01
C ILE A 138 -2.77 -0.04 0.66
N ALA A 139 -1.90 -1.00 0.35
CA ALA A 139 -1.20 -1.06 -0.94
C ALA A 139 -2.21 -1.15 -2.10
N GLN A 140 -3.21 -2.01 -1.98
CA GLN A 140 -4.25 -2.16 -3.00
C GLN A 140 -5.08 -0.89 -3.14
N PHE A 141 -5.41 -0.22 -2.04
CA PHE A 141 -6.11 1.06 -2.09
C PHE A 141 -5.31 2.12 -2.84
N TYR A 142 -4.03 2.33 -2.51
CA TYR A 142 -3.23 3.33 -3.21
C TYR A 142 -3.01 2.98 -4.69
N ALA A 143 -2.90 1.69 -5.03
CA ALA A 143 -2.85 1.25 -6.43
C ALA A 143 -4.16 1.57 -7.19
N ASP A 144 -5.31 1.24 -6.60
CA ASP A 144 -6.64 1.55 -7.15
C ASP A 144 -6.90 3.07 -7.24
N PHE A 145 -6.53 3.81 -6.20
CA PHE A 145 -6.68 5.27 -6.16
C PHE A 145 -5.84 5.94 -7.25
N SER A 146 -4.59 5.50 -7.42
CA SER A 146 -3.68 6.05 -8.42
C SER A 146 -4.14 5.74 -9.84
N GLU A 147 -4.74 4.58 -10.08
CA GLU A 147 -5.32 4.21 -11.37
C GLU A 147 -6.40 5.21 -11.82
N GLU A 148 -7.35 5.54 -10.94
CA GLU A 148 -8.41 6.52 -11.22
C GLU A 148 -7.83 7.94 -11.40
N LEU A 149 -6.90 8.36 -10.53
CA LEU A 149 -6.25 9.67 -10.63
C LEU A 149 -5.49 9.82 -11.95
N PHE A 150 -4.72 8.82 -12.35
CA PHE A 150 -3.95 8.87 -13.59
C PHE A 150 -4.82 8.75 -14.84
N ALA A 151 -5.98 8.10 -14.75
CA ALA A 151 -6.99 8.14 -15.81
C ALA A 151 -7.52 9.57 -16.01
N VAL A 152 -7.87 10.27 -14.93
CA VAL A 152 -8.28 11.69 -14.98
C VAL A 152 -7.18 12.56 -15.61
N VAL A 153 -5.92 12.40 -15.15
CA VAL A 153 -4.79 13.14 -15.72
C VAL A 153 -4.59 12.84 -17.21
N ALA A 154 -4.78 11.59 -17.64
CA ALA A 154 -4.66 11.22 -19.05
C ALA A 154 -5.74 11.88 -19.91
N ILE A 155 -6.98 12.00 -19.41
CA ILE A 155 -8.07 12.71 -20.11
C ILE A 155 -7.73 14.20 -20.24
N LEU A 156 -7.36 14.86 -19.13
CA LEU A 156 -7.00 16.28 -19.14
C LEU A 156 -5.82 16.57 -20.06
N LYS A 157 -4.80 15.71 -20.06
CA LYS A 157 -3.64 15.83 -20.95
C LYS A 157 -4.03 15.61 -22.42
N SER A 158 -4.92 14.65 -22.69
CA SER A 158 -5.40 14.39 -24.04
C SER A 158 -6.17 15.58 -24.60
N ASP A 159 -7.03 16.19 -23.77
CA ASP A 159 -7.75 17.42 -24.11
C ASP A 159 -6.82 18.63 -24.31
N LEU A 160 -5.81 18.78 -23.44
CA LEU A 160 -4.90 19.92 -23.47
C LEU A 160 -4.00 19.90 -24.72
N TYR A 161 -3.46 18.73 -25.08
CA TYR A 161 -2.50 18.60 -26.18
C TYR A 161 -3.12 18.08 -27.49
N ASN A 162 -4.40 17.71 -27.50
CA ASN A 162 -5.05 17.01 -28.61
C ASN A 162 -4.29 15.74 -29.03
N THR A 163 -3.87 14.95 -28.03
CA THR A 163 -3.13 13.70 -28.26
C THR A 163 -3.78 12.55 -27.51
N ASN A 164 -3.48 11.31 -27.88
CA ASN A 164 -3.89 10.16 -27.09
C ASN A 164 -2.86 9.92 -25.98
N SER A 165 -3.14 10.40 -24.76
CA SER A 165 -2.25 10.20 -23.62
C SER A 165 -2.56 8.89 -22.91
N LYS A 166 -1.52 8.12 -22.58
CA LYS A 166 -1.63 6.94 -21.72
C LYS A 166 -1.50 7.33 -20.25
N SER A 167 -2.26 6.66 -19.38
CA SER A 167 -2.08 6.72 -17.93
C SER A 167 -0.86 5.88 -17.49
N ILE A 168 -0.35 6.17 -16.30
CA ILE A 168 0.61 5.29 -15.63
C ILE A 168 -0.15 4.03 -15.20
N SER A 169 0.45 2.86 -15.45
CA SER A 169 -0.21 1.58 -15.16
C SER A 169 -0.26 1.29 -13.67
N LYS A 170 -1.34 0.63 -13.24
CA LYS A 170 -1.54 0.18 -11.87
C LYS A 170 -0.39 -0.70 -11.36
N GLU A 171 0.13 -1.58 -12.22
CA GLU A 171 1.23 -2.49 -11.92
C GLU A 171 2.51 -1.71 -11.56
N SER A 172 2.75 -0.58 -12.22
CA SER A 172 3.90 0.28 -11.94
C SER A 172 3.81 0.88 -10.53
N VAL A 173 2.61 1.28 -10.11
CA VAL A 173 2.36 1.78 -8.77
C VAL A 173 2.45 0.66 -7.74
N GLN A 174 1.93 -0.53 -8.04
CA GLN A 174 2.07 -1.71 -7.17
C GLN A 174 3.54 -2.06 -6.92
N LEU A 175 4.39 -2.02 -7.96
CA LEU A 175 5.83 -2.24 -7.81
C LEU A 175 6.47 -1.18 -6.91
N LEU A 176 6.10 0.09 -7.05
CA LEU A 176 6.57 1.15 -6.15
C LEU A 176 6.14 0.88 -4.71
N LEU A 177 4.86 0.56 -4.49
CA LEU A 177 4.28 0.31 -3.17
C LEU A 177 4.89 -0.93 -2.50
N GLN A 178 5.32 -1.94 -3.26
CA GLN A 178 6.07 -3.09 -2.73
C GLN A 178 7.45 -2.70 -2.19
N GLN A 179 8.05 -1.63 -2.71
CA GLN A 179 9.30 -1.07 -2.18
C GLN A 179 9.05 -0.07 -1.04
N CYS A 180 7.81 0.41 -0.89
CA CYS A 180 7.44 1.31 0.19
C CYS A 180 7.13 0.53 1.47
N ASP A 181 7.62 1.06 2.57
CA ASP A 181 7.30 0.57 3.89
C ASP A 181 5.98 1.19 4.37
N LEU A 182 4.86 0.65 3.88
CA LEU A 182 3.55 1.22 4.13
C LEU A 182 3.16 1.02 5.61
N TYR A 183 3.10 2.14 6.32
CA TYR A 183 2.75 2.24 7.74
C TYR A 183 1.65 3.29 7.96
N VAL A 184 0.74 3.01 8.88
CA VAL A 184 -0.29 3.97 9.33
C VAL A 184 0.12 4.51 10.69
N GLU A 185 0.61 5.73 10.71
CA GLU A 185 1.01 6.42 11.94
C GLU A 185 -0.18 6.61 12.90
N GLY A 186 0.03 6.32 14.18
CA GLY A 186 -0.98 6.51 15.23
C GLY A 186 -2.01 5.37 15.38
N GLN A 187 -1.88 4.26 14.65
CA GLN A 187 -2.74 3.10 14.87
C GLN A 187 -2.37 2.39 16.19
N LYS A 188 -3.28 2.39 17.16
CA LYS A 188 -3.19 1.50 18.33
C LYS A 188 -3.61 0.08 17.93
N LEU A 189 -2.68 -0.86 18.01
CA LEU A 189 -3.00 -2.29 17.89
C LEU A 189 -3.50 -2.80 19.24
N ASP A 190 -4.59 -3.56 19.24
CA ASP A 190 -5.04 -4.24 20.45
C ASP A 190 -4.24 -5.51 20.71
N LYS A 191 -4.31 -6.02 21.94
CA LYS A 191 -3.56 -7.21 22.38
C LYS A 191 -3.90 -8.49 21.60
N TYR A 192 -5.12 -8.63 21.07
CA TYR A 192 -5.51 -9.76 20.24
C TYR A 192 -4.79 -9.69 18.89
N GLN A 193 -4.73 -8.50 18.29
CA GLN A 193 -4.03 -8.26 17.02
C GLN A 193 -2.53 -8.54 17.15
N ILE A 194 -1.88 -7.97 18.17
CA ILE A 194 -0.43 -8.12 18.40
C ILE A 194 -0.06 -9.60 18.53
N GLN A 195 -0.78 -10.34 19.37
CA GLN A 195 -0.49 -11.75 19.61
C GLN A 195 -0.79 -12.63 18.39
N THR A 196 -1.86 -12.34 17.66
CA THR A 196 -2.20 -13.08 16.42
C THR A 196 -1.13 -12.85 15.35
N MET A 197 -0.68 -11.60 15.17
CA MET A 197 0.39 -11.24 14.25
C MET A 197 1.69 -11.97 14.58
N PHE A 198 2.07 -12.00 15.86
CA PHE A 198 3.25 -12.70 16.33
C PHE A 198 3.23 -14.19 15.94
N TRP A 199 2.15 -14.90 16.25
CA TRP A 199 2.07 -16.34 15.99
C TRP A 199 2.05 -16.68 14.50
N HIS A 200 1.33 -15.91 13.70
CA HIS A 200 1.28 -16.12 12.25
C HIS A 200 2.64 -15.88 11.60
N GLU A 201 3.34 -14.80 11.99
CA GLU A 201 4.67 -14.51 11.45
C GLU A 201 5.70 -15.54 11.93
N LEU A 202 5.67 -15.96 13.20
CA LEU A 202 6.61 -16.96 13.72
C LEU A 202 6.43 -18.30 13.01
N GLN A 203 5.19 -18.78 12.87
CA GLN A 203 4.90 -20.02 12.15
C GLN A 203 5.39 -19.96 10.70
N LYS A 204 5.18 -18.82 10.02
CA LYS A 204 5.67 -18.60 8.65
C LYS A 204 7.19 -18.72 8.59
N ARG A 205 7.93 -18.01 9.45
CA ARG A 205 9.41 -18.03 9.48
C ARG A 205 9.96 -19.41 9.80
N LEU A 206 9.35 -20.13 10.75
CA LEU A 206 9.78 -21.49 11.08
C LEU A 206 9.58 -22.44 9.91
N ARG A 207 8.45 -22.35 9.19
CA ARG A 207 8.21 -23.15 7.98
C ARG A 207 9.19 -22.86 6.84
N GLU A 208 9.52 -21.59 6.63
CA GLU A 208 10.51 -21.18 5.63
C GLU A 208 11.91 -21.72 5.95
N LYS A 209 12.32 -21.67 7.23
CA LYS A 209 13.69 -22.02 7.67
C LYS A 209 13.87 -23.51 8.01
N LEU A 210 12.79 -24.25 8.27
CA LEU A 210 12.80 -25.68 8.58
C LEU A 210 11.90 -26.47 7.61
N PRO A 211 12.17 -26.46 6.29
CA PRO A 211 11.28 -27.06 5.30
C PRO A 211 11.13 -28.59 5.42
N ASN A 212 12.08 -29.24 6.10
CA ASN A 212 12.05 -30.69 6.33
C ASN A 212 11.31 -31.08 7.63
N MET A 213 10.88 -30.10 8.42
CA MET A 213 10.08 -30.35 9.62
C MET A 213 8.59 -30.23 9.27
N GLN A 214 7.78 -31.14 9.81
CA GLN A 214 6.34 -31.19 9.56
C GLN A 214 5.61 -30.15 10.42
N ILE A 215 5.86 -28.86 10.16
CA ILE A 215 5.22 -27.74 10.86
C ILE A 215 3.87 -27.46 10.18
N GLU A 216 2.79 -27.81 10.86
CA GLU A 216 1.43 -27.59 10.36
C GLU A 216 1.06 -26.10 10.34
N GLN A 217 0.13 -25.74 9.44
CA GLN A 217 -0.49 -24.42 9.47
C GLN A 217 -1.64 -24.43 10.47
N HIS A 218 -1.56 -23.54 11.45
CA HIS A 218 -2.60 -23.31 12.43
C HIS A 218 -3.04 -21.85 12.44
N ASP A 219 -4.35 -21.63 12.59
CA ASP A 219 -4.94 -20.30 12.79
C ASP A 219 -5.13 -20.07 14.29
N PHE A 220 -4.33 -19.14 14.83
CA PHE A 220 -4.27 -18.85 16.27
C PHE A 220 -5.38 -17.91 16.75
N THR A 221 -6.27 -17.44 15.87
CA THR A 221 -7.30 -16.44 16.20
C THR A 221 -8.20 -16.89 17.37
N ASN A 222 -8.63 -18.16 17.39
CA ASN A 222 -9.47 -18.67 18.47
C ASN A 222 -8.67 -18.92 19.76
N ASP A 223 -7.43 -19.40 19.66
CA ASP A 223 -6.57 -19.61 20.83
C ASP A 223 -6.29 -18.30 21.56
N VAL A 224 -5.97 -17.24 20.81
CA VAL A 224 -5.76 -15.89 21.35
C VAL A 224 -7.04 -15.35 22.02
N ARG A 225 -8.21 -15.57 21.40
CA ARG A 225 -9.49 -15.18 22.02
C ARG A 225 -9.73 -15.91 23.33
N GLU A 226 -9.52 -17.22 23.36
CA GLU A 226 -9.74 -18.05 24.56
C GLU A 226 -8.71 -17.77 25.66
N TYR A 227 -7.46 -17.44 25.29
CA TYR A 227 -6.39 -16.99 26.20
C TYR A 227 -6.84 -15.78 27.04
N TYR A 228 -7.30 -14.71 26.38
CA TYR A 228 -7.76 -13.52 27.09
C TYR A 228 -9.14 -13.66 27.73
N ALA A 229 -10.00 -14.57 27.24
CA ALA A 229 -11.32 -14.83 27.82
C ALA A 229 -11.28 -15.66 29.11
N ARG A 230 -10.10 -16.19 29.51
CA ARG A 230 -9.91 -17.09 30.67
C ARG A 230 -10.88 -18.28 30.68
N SER A 231 -11.27 -18.79 29.51
CA SER A 231 -12.36 -19.75 29.41
C SER A 231 -11.95 -21.18 29.81
N ARG A 232 -10.68 -21.58 29.59
CA ARG A 232 -10.17 -22.95 29.87
C ARG A 232 -8.66 -22.99 30.11
N ASN A 233 -8.21 -23.88 31.02
CA ASN A 233 -6.78 -24.11 31.30
C ASN A 233 -5.94 -24.49 30.07
N ARG A 234 -6.51 -25.18 29.07
CA ARG A 234 -5.76 -25.57 27.87
C ARG A 234 -5.35 -24.39 26.98
N HIS A 235 -6.06 -23.27 27.01
CA HIS A 235 -5.71 -22.07 26.26
C HIS A 235 -4.84 -21.11 27.07
N ARG A 236 -4.57 -21.45 28.34
CA ARG A 236 -3.49 -20.81 29.11
C ARG A 236 -2.11 -21.21 28.57
N TYR A 237 -2.03 -22.33 27.84
CA TYR A 237 -0.80 -22.88 27.29
C TYR A 237 -1.00 -23.30 25.83
N PHE A 238 -0.60 -22.46 24.89
CA PHE A 238 -0.70 -22.78 23.47
C PHE A 238 0.53 -22.30 22.70
N GLY A 239 0.68 -22.78 21.46
CA GLY A 239 1.79 -22.41 20.60
C GLY A 239 2.03 -23.45 19.50
N ILE A 240 3.24 -23.47 18.97
CA ILE A 240 3.63 -24.28 17.81
C ILE A 240 4.43 -25.49 18.29
N GLN A 241 3.99 -26.70 17.96
CA GLN A 241 4.70 -27.95 18.25
C GLN A 241 4.93 -28.74 16.96
N PHE A 242 6.13 -29.30 16.80
CA PHE A 242 6.46 -30.13 15.64
C PHE A 242 7.52 -31.18 15.97
N PRO A 243 7.51 -32.34 15.30
CA PRO A 243 8.53 -33.37 15.48
C PRO A 243 9.87 -32.92 14.92
N ILE A 244 10.97 -33.24 15.62
CA ILE A 244 12.33 -32.88 15.17
C ILE A 244 13.30 -34.07 15.06
N TYR A 245 13.05 -35.16 15.78
CA TYR A 245 13.98 -36.29 15.81
C TYR A 245 13.26 -37.58 16.25
N HIS A 246 13.78 -38.73 15.80
CA HIS A 246 13.40 -40.05 16.28
C HIS A 246 14.66 -40.77 16.76
N THR A 247 14.66 -41.27 18.00
CA THR A 247 15.78 -42.04 18.55
C THR A 247 15.91 -43.40 17.86
N GLN A 248 17.02 -44.10 18.07
CA GLN A 248 17.21 -45.46 17.57
C GLN A 248 16.17 -46.46 18.10
N HIS A 249 15.58 -46.14 19.25
CA HIS A 249 14.53 -46.92 19.88
C HIS A 249 13.11 -46.53 19.45
N GLY A 250 13.00 -45.60 18.49
CA GLY A 250 11.73 -45.16 17.91
C GLY A 250 11.01 -44.08 18.72
N GLU A 251 11.65 -43.47 19.71
CA GLU A 251 11.04 -42.41 20.51
C GLU A 251 11.07 -41.08 19.75
N GLN A 252 9.92 -40.42 19.63
CA GLN A 252 9.81 -39.12 18.95
C GLN A 252 10.15 -37.98 19.92
N VAL A 253 11.06 -37.10 19.51
CA VAL A 253 11.35 -35.84 20.20
C VAL A 253 10.69 -34.70 19.43
N ASP A 254 9.88 -33.92 20.16
CA ASP A 254 9.22 -32.74 19.62
C ASP A 254 9.93 -31.47 20.06
N PHE A 255 9.85 -30.44 19.23
CA PHE A 255 10.13 -29.07 19.65
C PHE A 255 8.82 -28.33 19.83
N LYS A 256 8.75 -27.51 20.88
CA LYS A 256 7.57 -26.67 21.14
C LYS A 256 7.99 -25.25 21.48
N VAL A 257 7.36 -24.29 20.79
CA VAL A 257 7.25 -22.90 21.23
C VAL A 257 5.90 -22.77 21.92
N GLU A 258 5.89 -22.30 23.16
CA GLU A 258 4.69 -22.23 24.00
C GLU A 258 4.62 -20.86 24.66
N LEU A 259 3.39 -20.43 24.92
CA LEU A 259 3.08 -19.26 25.72
C LEU A 259 2.35 -19.67 26.98
N GLU A 260 2.80 -19.15 28.12
CA GLU A 260 1.98 -19.05 29.35
C GLU A 260 1.64 -17.58 29.62
N ASN A 261 2.63 -16.80 30.07
CA ASN A 261 2.59 -15.34 30.08
C ASN A 261 3.60 -14.82 29.07
N ASP A 262 4.84 -15.27 29.24
CA ASP A 262 5.95 -15.09 28.31
C ASP A 262 6.01 -16.21 27.27
N VAL A 263 6.52 -15.89 26.09
CA VAL A 263 6.90 -16.89 25.09
C VAL A 263 8.16 -17.60 25.54
N TYR A 264 8.16 -18.92 25.48
CA TYR A 264 9.32 -19.77 25.74
C TYR A 264 9.33 -20.97 24.78
N PHE A 265 10.45 -21.67 24.67
CA PHE A 265 10.56 -22.81 23.78
C PHE A 265 11.51 -23.88 24.29
N GLY A 266 11.37 -25.09 23.76
CA GLY A 266 12.20 -26.22 24.18
C GLY A 266 11.87 -27.54 23.53
N PHE A 267 12.51 -28.57 24.07
CA PHE A 267 12.40 -29.96 23.63
C PHE A 267 11.39 -30.67 24.52
N LYS A 268 10.32 -31.17 23.93
CA LYS A 268 9.18 -31.75 24.63
C LYS A 268 9.26 -33.27 24.64
N ARG A 269 8.85 -33.87 25.75
CA ARG A 269 8.66 -35.31 25.91
C ARG A 269 7.29 -35.72 25.38
N GLN A 270 7.19 -36.92 24.82
CA GLN A 270 5.88 -37.51 24.55
C GLN A 270 5.17 -37.88 25.87
N PRO A 271 3.83 -37.78 25.94
CA PRO A 271 3.09 -38.00 27.19
C PRO A 271 3.24 -39.39 27.81
N ASP A 272 3.52 -40.40 26.98
CA ASP A 272 3.68 -41.81 27.34
C ASP A 272 5.12 -42.20 27.67
N MET A 273 6.06 -41.25 27.56
CA MET A 273 7.47 -41.49 27.81
C MET A 273 7.77 -41.56 29.31
N ALA A 274 8.28 -42.71 29.78
CA ALA A 274 8.59 -42.91 31.21
C ALA A 274 9.69 -41.95 31.67
N TYR A 275 9.44 -41.13 32.69
CA TYR A 275 10.47 -40.27 33.27
C TYR A 275 11.24 -41.02 34.38
N PRO A 276 12.59 -41.06 34.36
CA PRO A 276 13.50 -40.47 33.37
C PRO A 276 13.74 -41.38 32.16
N SER A 277 13.33 -40.93 30.97
CA SER A 277 13.69 -41.56 29.69
C SER A 277 14.93 -40.85 29.15
N GLU A 278 15.96 -41.65 28.91
CA GLU A 278 17.25 -41.31 28.29
C GLU A 278 18.03 -40.14 28.91
N ASN A 279 18.97 -40.45 29.81
CA ASN A 279 19.97 -39.50 30.33
C ASN A 279 20.76 -38.81 29.20
N ASN A 280 20.92 -39.47 28.04
CA ASN A 280 21.70 -38.97 26.92
C ASN A 280 20.99 -37.81 26.17
N LEU A 281 19.66 -37.85 26.00
CA LEU A 281 18.90 -36.74 25.41
C LEU A 281 18.95 -35.51 26.31
N ILE A 282 18.79 -35.70 27.63
CA ILE A 282 18.90 -34.60 28.60
C ILE A 282 20.30 -33.98 28.55
N ALA A 283 21.36 -34.79 28.40
CA ALA A 283 22.71 -34.29 28.25
C ALA A 283 22.88 -33.43 26.98
N VAL A 284 22.37 -33.88 25.83
CA VAL A 284 22.39 -33.10 24.57
C VAL A 284 21.64 -31.78 24.68
N VAL A 285 20.50 -31.77 25.37
CA VAL A 285 19.72 -30.55 25.59
C VAL A 285 20.45 -29.58 26.53
N ARG A 286 21.09 -30.09 27.59
CA ARG A 286 21.86 -29.27 28.55
C ARG A 286 23.10 -28.62 27.95
N GLU A 287 23.75 -29.25 26.98
CA GLU A 287 24.88 -28.67 26.24
C GLU A 287 24.51 -27.37 25.52
N GLN A 288 23.23 -27.14 25.28
CA GLN A 288 22.69 -25.94 24.62
C GLN A 288 22.10 -24.93 25.61
N TYR A 289 22.44 -25.05 26.91
CA TYR A 289 22.00 -24.15 27.99
C TYR A 289 20.48 -24.09 28.23
N PHE A 290 19.74 -25.12 27.80
CA PHE A 290 18.34 -25.29 28.17
C PHE A 290 18.21 -25.73 29.63
N GLN A 291 17.18 -25.25 30.32
CA GLN A 291 16.95 -25.45 31.74
C GLN A 291 15.70 -26.31 32.00
N GLY A 292 15.46 -26.65 33.26
CA GLY A 292 14.13 -27.09 33.71
C GLY A 292 13.62 -28.43 33.17
N ALA A 293 14.52 -29.40 32.92
CA ALA A 293 14.14 -30.76 32.55
C ALA A 293 13.17 -31.38 33.58
N ASN A 294 11.99 -31.80 33.12
CA ASN A 294 10.91 -32.33 33.95
C ASN A 294 10.10 -33.39 33.19
N GLN A 295 8.94 -33.79 33.73
CA GLN A 295 8.08 -34.81 33.12
C GLN A 295 7.50 -34.44 31.74
N HIS A 296 7.49 -33.16 31.36
CA HIS A 296 6.98 -32.66 30.08
C HIS A 296 8.08 -32.18 29.13
N TRP A 297 9.24 -31.78 29.66
CA TRP A 297 10.33 -31.16 28.90
C TRP A 297 11.65 -31.90 29.11
N PHE A 298 12.39 -32.15 28.04
CA PHE A 298 13.82 -32.46 28.12
C PHE A 298 14.63 -31.22 28.52
N GLY A 299 14.13 -30.04 28.16
CA GLY A 299 14.60 -28.73 28.61
C GLY A 299 13.93 -27.62 27.83
N TRP A 300 13.83 -26.45 28.45
CA TRP A 300 13.19 -25.26 27.89
C TRP A 300 13.99 -24.00 28.26
N LYS A 301 13.77 -22.90 27.53
CA LYS A 301 14.32 -21.58 27.85
C LYS A 301 13.45 -20.47 27.25
N TYR A 302 13.65 -19.25 27.75
CA TYR A 302 13.11 -18.04 27.13
C TYR A 302 13.97 -17.61 25.94
N PRO A 303 13.40 -16.88 24.96
CA PRO A 303 14.16 -16.21 23.93
C PRO A 303 15.22 -15.29 24.55
N SER A 304 16.38 -15.22 23.90
CA SER A 304 17.55 -14.53 24.42
C SER A 304 17.49 -13.01 24.33
N ARG A 305 16.78 -12.49 23.31
CA ARG A 305 16.79 -11.06 22.96
C ARG A 305 15.46 -10.35 23.25
N TYR A 306 14.35 -11.06 23.13
CA TYR A 306 13.01 -10.48 23.18
C TYR A 306 12.14 -11.21 24.21
N HIS A 307 11.60 -10.46 25.15
CA HIS A 307 10.74 -10.92 26.24
C HIS A 307 9.31 -10.42 25.99
N LEU A 308 8.50 -11.28 25.37
CA LEU A 308 7.11 -10.97 25.03
C LEU A 308 6.16 -11.56 26.07
N ASP A 309 5.81 -10.76 27.08
CA ASP A 309 4.78 -11.05 28.08
C ASP A 309 3.42 -10.57 27.57
N PHE A 310 2.69 -11.47 26.89
CA PHE A 310 1.37 -11.16 26.33
C PHE A 310 0.30 -11.01 27.42
N TRP A 311 0.54 -11.49 28.64
CA TRP A 311 -0.44 -11.39 29.72
C TRP A 311 -0.53 -9.97 30.27
N ASN A 312 0.62 -9.30 30.39
CA ASN A 312 0.73 -7.94 30.93
C ASN A 312 0.65 -6.85 29.84
N LEU A 313 0.31 -7.23 28.60
CA LEU A 313 0.10 -6.29 27.49
C LEU A 313 -1.15 -5.44 27.73
N ASP A 314 -0.95 -4.16 28.02
CA ASP A 314 -2.00 -3.16 28.22
C ASP A 314 -2.55 -2.68 26.87
N ASP A 315 -3.84 -2.86 26.63
CA ASP A 315 -4.54 -2.47 25.41
C ASP A 315 -4.88 -0.96 25.35
N THR A 316 -4.60 -0.21 26.43
CA THR A 316 -4.88 1.23 26.54
C THR A 316 -3.63 2.11 26.47
N ALA A 317 -2.46 1.54 26.75
CA ALA A 317 -1.17 2.24 26.77
C ALA A 317 -0.46 2.24 25.41
N GLU A 318 0.56 3.09 25.27
CA GLU A 318 1.51 2.99 24.15
C GLU A 318 2.32 1.69 24.28
N LEU A 319 2.66 1.07 23.15
CA LEU A 319 3.50 -0.12 23.14
C LEU A 319 4.90 0.25 23.64
N THR A 320 5.35 -0.45 24.67
CA THR A 320 6.65 -0.25 25.33
C THR A 320 7.44 -1.56 25.39
N GLY A 321 8.73 -1.47 25.72
CA GLY A 321 9.62 -2.63 25.73
C GLY A 321 9.71 -3.29 24.35
N ASP A 322 9.73 -4.62 24.32
CA ASP A 322 9.83 -5.37 23.06
C ASP A 322 8.55 -5.29 22.21
N PHE A 323 7.42 -4.88 22.79
CA PHE A 323 6.19 -4.67 22.02
C PHE A 323 6.28 -3.46 21.08
N VAL A 324 7.23 -2.54 21.27
CA VAL A 324 7.40 -1.37 20.37
C VAL A 324 7.67 -1.80 18.92
N HIS A 325 8.24 -3.00 18.71
CA HIS A 325 8.48 -3.54 17.38
C HIS A 325 7.19 -3.77 16.58
N PHE A 326 6.04 -3.96 17.25
CA PHE A 326 4.73 -4.11 16.60
C PHE A 326 4.17 -2.79 16.06
N ASN A 327 4.74 -1.65 16.45
CA ASN A 327 4.39 -0.37 15.83
C ASN A 327 4.81 -0.30 14.37
N HIS A 328 5.67 -1.19 13.87
CA HIS A 328 6.20 -1.07 12.53
C HIS A 328 6.35 -2.45 11.85
N PRO A 329 5.74 -2.70 10.68
CA PRO A 329 5.72 -4.04 10.05
C PRO A 329 7.09 -4.69 9.86
N GLN A 330 8.07 -3.97 9.30
CA GLN A 330 9.43 -4.51 9.12
C GLN A 330 10.15 -4.77 10.45
N SER A 331 9.94 -3.91 11.45
CA SER A 331 10.53 -4.06 12.79
C SER A 331 9.98 -5.31 13.47
N MET A 332 8.66 -5.52 13.40
CA MET A 332 7.99 -6.74 13.87
C MET A 332 8.51 -7.98 13.15
N GLN A 333 8.57 -7.94 11.81
CA GLN A 333 9.08 -9.08 11.02
C GLN A 333 10.53 -9.41 11.35
N GLN A 334 11.38 -8.40 11.51
CA GLN A 334 12.79 -8.58 11.90
C GLN A 334 12.89 -9.20 13.29
N MET A 335 12.17 -8.67 14.28
CA MET A 335 12.13 -9.22 15.64
C MET A 335 11.74 -10.70 15.61
N VAL A 336 10.66 -11.05 14.89
CA VAL A 336 10.19 -12.43 14.78
C VAL A 336 11.16 -13.31 14.00
N ASP A 337 11.82 -12.80 12.95
CA ASP A 337 12.85 -13.54 12.21
C ASP A 337 14.05 -13.89 13.09
N GLU A 338 14.49 -12.95 13.92
CA GLU A 338 15.58 -13.17 14.88
C GLU A 338 15.22 -14.21 15.95
N MET A 339 13.99 -14.17 16.48
CA MET A 339 13.47 -15.22 17.37
C MET A 339 13.42 -16.58 16.67
N ALA A 340 12.95 -16.62 15.41
CA ALA A 340 12.92 -17.84 14.61
C ALA A 340 14.34 -18.37 14.35
N ASN A 341 15.33 -17.51 14.09
CA ASN A 341 16.72 -17.91 13.90
C ASN A 341 17.29 -18.58 15.16
N GLU A 342 16.98 -18.08 16.35
CA GLU A 342 17.39 -18.71 17.60
C GLU A 342 16.79 -20.11 17.76
N ILE A 343 15.50 -20.28 17.45
CA ILE A 343 14.82 -21.57 17.49
C ILE A 343 15.44 -22.55 16.48
N VAL A 344 15.64 -22.11 15.24
CA VAL A 344 16.24 -22.91 14.16
C VAL A 344 17.64 -23.38 14.54
N GLN A 345 18.44 -22.49 15.13
CA GLN A 345 19.77 -22.83 15.61
C GLN A 345 19.72 -23.92 16.69
N ALA A 346 18.83 -23.79 17.67
CA ALA A 346 18.67 -24.79 18.73
C ALA A 346 18.22 -26.16 18.17
N VAL A 347 17.25 -26.17 17.26
CA VAL A 347 16.77 -27.41 16.62
C VAL A 347 17.90 -28.08 15.83
N ASN A 348 18.64 -27.33 15.00
CA ASN A 348 19.71 -27.88 14.18
C ASN A 348 20.89 -28.39 15.01
N LEU A 349 21.27 -27.67 16.07
CA LEU A 349 22.32 -28.12 17.00
C LEU A 349 21.91 -29.40 17.71
N PHE A 350 20.67 -29.49 18.21
CA PHE A 350 20.15 -30.70 18.82
C PHE A 350 20.19 -31.89 17.87
N VAL A 351 19.63 -31.75 16.66
CA VAL A 351 19.57 -32.84 15.68
C VAL A 351 20.98 -33.30 15.29
N LYS A 352 21.94 -32.36 15.15
CA LYS A 352 23.34 -32.69 14.88
C LYS A 352 23.95 -33.50 16.04
N SER A 353 23.86 -32.99 17.27
CA SER A 353 24.44 -33.65 18.44
C SER A 353 23.82 -35.02 18.74
N ALA A 354 22.51 -35.17 18.54
CA ALA A 354 21.81 -36.44 18.70
C ALA A 354 22.33 -37.50 17.70
N LYS A 355 22.53 -37.12 16.43
CA LYS A 355 23.10 -37.99 15.39
C LYS A 355 24.56 -38.36 15.69
N GLU A 356 25.40 -37.40 16.08
CA GLU A 356 26.81 -37.65 16.41
C GLU A 356 26.96 -38.62 17.58
N LYS A 357 26.06 -38.55 18.56
CA LYS A 357 26.04 -39.43 19.73
C LYS A 357 25.28 -40.73 19.50
N SER A 358 24.74 -40.96 18.30
CA SER A 358 23.99 -42.16 17.94
C SER A 358 22.85 -42.47 18.92
N ILE A 359 22.12 -41.42 19.32
CA ILE A 359 20.94 -41.52 20.18
C ILE A 359 19.71 -41.91 19.35
#